data_AF-A0A0F9DUZ6-F1
#
_entry.id   AF-A0A0F9DUZ6-F1
#
_cell.length_a   1.000
_cell.length_b   1.000
_cell.length_c   1.000
_cell.angle_alpha   90.00
_cell.angle_beta   90.00
_cell.angle_gamma   90.00
#
_symmetry.space_group_name_H-M   'P 1'
#
loop_
_entity.id
_entity.type
_entity.pdbx_description
1 polymer ?
#
loop_
_entity_poly.entity_id
_entity_poly.type
_entity_poly.pdbx_seq_one_letter_code
_entity_poly.pdbx_strand_id
1 'polypeptide(L)'
;MKHKKILLLLLFLTLGIPILSKFATASGWTYSGVHFDVGAQVTSPTGITWDGTNFWVVGYDTDEVYKYTSAGVYTGINFDAGTETYTPAGITWDGTYFWVLERNRVYKHYSNGTFTGTLFWAGNQDSNQRGIIWDGTYFWVVGQQLAVVYQYQYTSDEPEDIINWVLVGIIALIIVSATGGLATSYYLVKRQKKQKRVRKEQEIMLMKQKMKEEATVKEINMLIRTGDIELSKGNFSSALQKFNRSFKIADENRKLVSIILLNDIESKIKLAKDKLNIQIENKIKISIKNGEKFESENKFEEALKSYRAALENVNDLPKSKERGQIIKNLKSKIDNVYSIKIGESKDRAEELKNLGKPYNAIESYKMAIKEAENMYYPSQRNKEIEDINYYINQTYVDML
;
A
#
# COMPACT_ATOMS: atom_id res chain seq x y z
N MET A 1 43.01 -50.25 -36.44
CA MET A 1 42.41 -50.81 -35.21
C MET A 1 41.24 -49.93 -34.78
N LYS A 2 40.05 -50.55 -34.65
CA LYS A 2 38.86 -50.21 -33.82
C LYS A 2 38.57 -48.72 -33.53
N HIS A 3 37.39 -48.15 -33.75
CA HIS A 3 36.09 -48.56 -34.29
C HIS A 3 35.25 -47.28 -34.52
N LYS A 4 34.50 -47.25 -35.64
CA LYS A 4 33.09 -46.82 -35.82
C LYS A 4 32.50 -45.90 -34.71
N LYS A 5 31.87 -44.76 -35.00
CA LYS A 5 30.55 -44.58 -35.67
C LYS A 5 30.32 -43.07 -35.95
N ILE A 6 30.08 -42.66 -37.21
CA ILE A 6 28.76 -42.42 -37.85
C ILE A 6 28.10 -41.13 -37.32
N LEU A 7 28.10 -40.04 -38.11
CA LEU A 7 27.03 -39.61 -39.06
C LEU A 7 25.82 -39.04 -38.28
N LEU A 8 25.28 -37.83 -38.51
CA LEU A 8 24.77 -37.24 -39.76
C LEU A 8 24.34 -35.79 -39.38
N LEU A 9 24.94 -34.75 -39.96
CA LEU A 9 24.35 -33.89 -41.00
C LEU A 9 22.84 -33.63 -40.86
N LEU A 10 22.42 -32.37 -40.66
CA LEU A 10 21.60 -31.65 -41.64
C LEU A 10 21.27 -30.21 -41.19
N LEU A 11 21.61 -29.29 -42.10
CA LEU A 11 21.07 -27.95 -42.28
C LEU A 11 19.60 -27.80 -41.87
N PHE A 12 19.29 -26.73 -41.14
CA PHE A 12 18.15 -25.88 -41.47
C PHE A 12 18.54 -24.41 -41.28
N LEU A 13 18.80 -23.75 -42.40
CA LEU A 13 18.59 -22.32 -42.56
C LEU A 13 17.07 -22.13 -42.60
N THR A 14 16.49 -21.36 -41.67
CA THR A 14 15.46 -20.34 -41.94
C THR A 14 15.00 -19.68 -40.65
N LEU A 15 14.79 -18.37 -40.76
CA LEU A 15 14.12 -17.45 -39.84
C LEU A 15 15.03 -16.78 -38.81
N GLY A 16 15.28 -15.50 -39.11
CA GLY A 16 16.00 -14.59 -38.25
C GLY A 16 15.43 -14.56 -36.85
N ILE A 17 16.31 -14.81 -35.90
CA ILE A 17 16.26 -14.16 -34.61
C ILE A 17 17.65 -13.55 -34.48
N PRO A 18 17.82 -12.22 -34.63
CA PRO A 18 19.02 -11.61 -34.11
C PRO A 18 19.05 -11.98 -32.64
N ILE A 19 20.08 -12.71 -32.21
CA ILE A 19 20.44 -12.76 -30.80
C ILE A 19 20.80 -11.33 -30.47
N LEU A 20 19.80 -10.54 -30.05
CA LEU A 20 20.02 -9.36 -29.26
C LEU A 20 20.75 -9.89 -28.03
N SER A 21 22.08 -9.79 -28.05
CA SER A 21 22.79 -9.47 -26.83
C SER A 21 22.18 -8.16 -26.34
N LYS A 22 21.13 -8.28 -25.51
CA LYS A 22 20.67 -7.22 -24.64
C LYS A 22 21.85 -6.92 -23.71
N PHE A 23 22.77 -6.10 -24.19
CA PHE A 23 23.47 -5.19 -23.31
C PHE A 23 22.36 -4.45 -22.57
N ALA A 24 22.27 -4.70 -21.27
CA ALA A 24 21.31 -4.03 -20.40
C ALA A 24 21.57 -2.52 -20.52
N THR A 25 20.79 -1.84 -21.35
CA THR A 25 20.79 -0.38 -21.44
C THR A 25 20.18 0.13 -20.14
N ALA A 26 21.05 0.66 -19.28
CA ALA A 26 20.84 1.54 -18.14
C ALA A 26 19.57 1.31 -17.28
N SER A 27 19.77 1.19 -15.98
CA SER A 27 18.71 1.28 -14.98
C SER A 27 17.74 2.44 -15.31
N GLY A 28 16.44 2.28 -15.04
CA GLY A 28 15.40 3.30 -15.29
C GLY A 28 15.57 4.62 -14.51
N TRP A 29 16.75 4.85 -13.94
CA TRP A 29 17.18 6.07 -13.29
C TRP A 29 17.86 6.95 -14.34
N THR A 30 17.19 8.01 -14.72
CA THR A 30 17.78 9.08 -15.53
C THR A 30 17.85 10.34 -14.68
N TYR A 31 18.88 11.16 -14.90
CA TYR A 31 18.92 12.49 -14.30
C TYR A 31 17.67 13.27 -14.75
N SER A 32 16.87 13.72 -13.80
CA SER A 32 15.55 14.32 -14.08
C SER A 32 15.62 15.73 -14.69
N GLY A 33 16.81 16.32 -14.78
CA GLY A 33 16.99 17.72 -15.15
C GLY A 33 16.72 18.70 -14.00
N VAL A 34 16.27 18.22 -12.84
CA VAL A 34 16.02 19.05 -11.66
C VAL A 34 17.30 19.19 -10.84
N HIS A 35 17.63 20.43 -10.48
CA HIS A 35 18.74 20.79 -9.58
C HIS A 35 18.37 22.06 -8.81
N PHE A 36 19.10 22.35 -7.74
CA PHE A 36 19.05 23.63 -7.06
C PHE A 36 20.47 24.06 -6.67
N ASP A 37 20.71 25.37 -6.69
CA ASP A 37 22.00 25.95 -6.34
C ASP A 37 22.07 26.19 -4.82
N VAL A 38 23.24 25.91 -4.25
CA VAL A 38 23.58 26.15 -2.83
C VAL A 38 24.73 27.15 -2.68
N GLY A 39 25.34 27.58 -3.78
CA GLY A 39 26.56 28.40 -3.83
C GLY A 39 26.43 29.77 -3.18
N ALA A 40 25.21 30.26 -2.97
CA ALA A 40 24.96 31.51 -2.25
C ALA A 40 25.14 31.36 -0.72
N GLN A 41 25.08 30.14 -0.18
CA GLN A 41 25.25 29.85 1.24
C GLN A 41 26.55 29.11 1.53
N VAL A 42 26.98 28.21 0.66
CA VAL A 42 28.09 27.28 0.89
C VAL A 42 28.89 27.07 -0.38
N THR A 43 30.23 27.15 -0.30
CA THR A 43 31.10 26.94 -1.48
C THR A 43 31.67 25.52 -1.54
N SER A 44 31.69 24.80 -0.42
CA SER A 44 32.13 23.41 -0.33
C SER A 44 31.11 22.52 0.42
N PRO A 45 29.94 22.22 -0.18
CA PRO A 45 28.96 21.33 0.45
C PRO A 45 29.47 19.88 0.49
N THR A 46 29.36 19.22 1.64
CA THR A 46 29.88 17.85 1.85
C THR A 46 28.83 16.79 2.12
N GLY A 47 27.62 17.19 2.53
CA GLY A 47 26.55 16.23 2.80
C GLY A 47 25.16 16.84 2.66
N ILE A 48 24.18 15.97 2.42
CA ILE A 48 22.77 16.32 2.33
C ILE A 48 21.93 15.26 3.03
N THR A 49 20.89 15.67 3.75
CA THR A 49 19.87 14.78 4.32
C THR A 49 18.46 15.32 4.07
N TRP A 50 17.47 14.43 4.17
CA TRP A 50 16.04 14.74 4.08
C TRP A 50 15.39 14.49 5.45
N ASP A 51 14.75 15.51 6.03
CA ASP A 51 14.10 15.38 7.34
C ASP A 51 12.67 14.81 7.29
N GLY A 52 12.15 14.57 6.08
CA GLY A 52 10.74 14.25 5.83
C GLY A 52 9.96 15.36 5.11
N THR A 53 10.47 16.60 5.12
CA THR A 53 9.82 17.81 4.58
C THR A 53 10.79 18.76 3.84
N ASN A 54 12.06 18.84 4.26
CA ASN A 54 13.06 19.78 3.79
C ASN A 54 14.41 19.08 3.56
N PHE A 55 15.20 19.64 2.64
CA PHE A 55 16.60 19.26 2.48
C PHE A 55 17.47 20.05 3.47
N TRP A 56 18.50 19.39 3.98
CA TRP A 56 19.48 20.01 4.85
C TRP A 56 20.87 19.69 4.30
N VAL A 57 21.63 20.74 3.98
CA VAL A 57 22.94 20.63 3.34
C VAL A 57 23.99 21.16 4.31
N VAL A 58 25.03 20.37 4.56
CA VAL A 58 26.15 20.77 5.42
C VAL A 58 27.31 21.31 4.58
N GLY A 59 27.88 22.43 5.03
CA GLY A 59 29.03 23.08 4.41
C GLY A 59 30.32 22.82 5.16
N TYR A 60 31.33 22.32 4.45
CA TYR A 60 32.67 22.08 5.00
C TYR A 60 33.42 23.37 5.32
N ASP A 61 33.21 24.41 4.51
CA ASP A 61 33.87 25.70 4.61
C ASP A 61 33.21 26.65 5.61
N THR A 62 31.93 26.43 5.92
CA THR A 62 31.15 27.31 6.80
C THR A 62 30.88 26.73 8.17
N ASP A 63 31.08 25.42 8.38
CA ASP A 63 30.67 24.68 9.57
C ASP A 63 29.16 24.78 9.89
N GLU A 64 28.35 25.10 8.87
CA GLU A 64 26.91 25.29 9.03
C GLU A 64 26.10 24.24 8.26
N VAL A 65 24.89 23.99 8.75
CA VAL A 65 23.85 23.22 8.07
C VAL A 65 22.74 24.16 7.62
N TYR A 66 22.50 24.22 6.31
CA TYR A 66 21.50 25.10 5.69
C TYR A 66 20.24 24.32 5.31
N LYS A 67 19.08 24.90 5.59
CA LYS A 67 17.78 24.32 5.28
C LYS A 67 17.22 24.85 3.98
N TYR A 68 16.82 23.94 3.10
CA TYR A 68 16.18 24.20 1.82
C TYR A 68 14.82 23.53 1.76
N THR A 69 13.85 24.16 1.09
CA THR A 69 12.55 23.56 0.82
C THR A 69 12.70 22.31 -0.08
N SER A 70 11.63 21.53 -0.23
CA SER A 70 11.57 20.43 -1.20
C SER A 70 11.80 20.85 -2.66
N ALA A 71 11.62 22.14 -2.97
CA ALA A 71 11.92 22.74 -4.26
C ALA A 71 13.35 23.30 -4.36
N GLY A 72 14.18 23.11 -3.33
CA GLY A 72 15.57 23.57 -3.32
C GLY A 72 15.77 25.05 -3.03
N VAL A 73 14.77 25.74 -2.46
CA VAL A 73 14.87 27.16 -2.10
C VAL A 73 15.40 27.29 -0.68
N TYR A 74 16.47 28.07 -0.48
CA TYR A 74 16.99 28.34 0.86
C TYR A 74 15.93 29.05 1.72
N THR A 75 15.73 28.55 2.93
CA THR A 75 14.64 29.00 3.81
C THR A 75 15.02 30.19 4.71
N GLY A 76 16.28 30.60 4.71
CA GLY A 76 16.80 31.55 5.71
C GLY A 76 17.12 30.92 7.06
N ILE A 77 17.04 29.59 7.18
CA ILE A 77 17.34 28.85 8.41
C ILE A 77 18.64 28.06 8.24
N ASN A 78 19.56 28.25 9.17
CA ASN A 78 20.79 27.49 9.33
C ASN A 78 21.11 27.25 10.81
N PHE A 79 22.02 26.33 11.08
CA PHE A 79 22.61 26.17 12.40
C PHE A 79 24.07 25.75 12.31
N ASP A 80 24.84 26.11 13.34
CA ASP A 80 26.23 25.71 13.53
C ASP A 80 26.31 24.23 13.92
N ALA A 81 27.06 23.46 13.13
CA ALA A 81 27.21 22.01 13.28
C ALA A 81 28.28 21.59 14.30
N GLY A 82 29.11 22.50 14.83
CA GLY A 82 30.16 22.13 15.77
C GLY A 82 31.03 23.28 16.25
N THR A 83 31.11 23.46 17.56
CA THR A 83 31.85 24.57 18.20
C THR A 83 33.33 24.29 18.48
N GLU A 84 33.93 23.18 17.99
CA GLU A 84 35.29 22.78 18.41
C GLU A 84 36.28 22.28 17.31
N THR A 85 35.94 22.21 16.00
CA THR A 85 36.89 22.23 14.84
C THR A 85 36.17 22.22 13.45
N TYR A 86 36.89 22.56 12.38
CA TYR A 86 36.38 23.24 11.16
C TYR A 86 36.02 22.39 9.91
N THR A 87 35.51 21.16 10.05
CA THR A 87 35.33 20.28 8.86
C THR A 87 34.20 19.24 8.95
N PRO A 88 32.91 19.63 8.84
CA PRO A 88 31.84 18.65 8.74
C PRO A 88 31.93 17.89 7.41
N ALA A 89 31.82 16.56 7.51
CA ALA A 89 31.97 15.64 6.39
C ALA A 89 30.65 15.02 5.94
N GLY A 90 29.65 14.94 6.82
CA GLY A 90 28.35 14.39 6.46
C GLY A 90 27.29 14.66 7.51
N ILE A 91 26.03 14.45 7.13
CA ILE A 91 24.86 14.65 7.97
C ILE A 91 23.82 13.57 7.69
N THR A 92 23.12 13.12 8.74
CA THR A 92 21.94 12.25 8.61
C THR A 92 20.81 12.70 9.54
N TRP A 93 19.59 12.32 9.20
CA TRP A 93 18.40 12.50 10.03
C TRP A 93 17.95 11.13 10.56
N ASP A 94 17.73 10.99 11.86
CA ASP A 94 17.29 9.71 12.45
C ASP A 94 15.77 9.55 12.59
N GLY A 95 15.02 10.60 12.22
CA GLY A 95 13.57 10.73 12.45
C GLY A 95 13.21 11.71 13.57
N THR A 96 14.17 12.11 14.41
CA THR A 96 14.00 13.04 15.55
C THR A 96 15.15 14.04 15.70
N TYR A 97 16.38 13.66 15.39
CA TYR A 97 17.61 14.41 15.58
C TYR A 97 18.46 14.43 14.31
N PHE A 98 19.19 15.53 14.13
CA PHE A 98 20.30 15.58 13.18
C PHE A 98 21.54 14.99 13.82
N TRP A 99 22.30 14.25 13.02
CA TRP A 99 23.59 13.71 13.39
C TRP A 99 24.62 14.18 12.39
N VAL A 100 25.51 15.06 12.82
CA VAL A 100 26.54 15.66 11.98
C VAL A 100 27.87 14.98 12.28
N LEU A 101 28.48 14.40 11.24
CA LEU A 101 29.82 13.85 11.29
C LEU A 101 30.82 14.97 11.05
N GLU A 102 31.63 15.25 12.06
CA GLU A 102 32.74 16.18 11.98
C GLU A 102 34.03 15.43 12.31
N ARG A 103 34.86 15.25 11.28
CA ARG A 103 36.09 14.46 11.33
C ARG A 103 35.85 13.05 11.89
N ASN A 104 36.08 12.84 13.18
CA ASN A 104 36.00 11.56 13.89
C ASN A 104 34.95 11.54 15.01
N ARG A 105 34.11 12.57 15.08
CA ARG A 105 33.02 12.68 16.05
C ARG A 105 31.70 12.83 15.33
N VAL A 106 30.65 12.31 15.94
CA VAL A 106 29.28 12.48 15.47
C VAL A 106 28.49 13.18 16.55
N TYR A 107 28.02 14.38 16.24
CA TYR A 107 27.33 15.28 17.15
C TYR A 107 25.82 15.19 16.93
N LYS A 108 25.07 15.11 18.02
CA LYS A 108 23.61 15.06 18.00
C LYS A 108 23.03 16.46 18.18
N HIS A 109 22.14 16.85 17.29
CA HIS A 109 21.44 18.13 17.32
C HIS A 109 19.93 17.90 17.31
N TYR A 110 19.21 18.75 18.04
CA TYR A 110 17.76 18.86 17.93
C TYR A 110 17.37 19.32 16.50
N SER A 111 16.08 19.18 16.16
CA SER A 111 15.55 19.64 14.87
C SER A 111 15.66 21.15 14.63
N ASN A 112 15.87 21.94 15.69
CA ASN A 112 16.16 23.37 15.62
C ASN A 112 17.67 23.68 15.51
N GLY A 113 18.52 22.65 15.38
CA GLY A 113 19.97 22.79 15.25
C GLY A 113 20.75 22.90 16.55
N THR A 114 20.09 23.03 17.71
CA THR A 114 20.78 23.13 18.99
C THR A 114 21.48 21.80 19.34
N PHE A 115 22.77 21.85 19.66
CA PHE A 115 23.52 20.69 20.13
C PHE A 115 22.90 20.11 21.42
N THR A 116 22.67 18.80 21.47
CA THR A 116 21.98 18.18 22.62
C THR A 116 22.90 17.87 23.80
N GLY A 117 24.20 18.14 23.69
CA GLY A 117 25.20 17.67 24.65
C GLY A 117 25.61 16.21 24.43
N THR A 118 25.11 15.54 23.37
CA THR A 118 25.38 14.13 23.09
C THR A 118 26.23 13.99 21.84
N LEU A 119 27.31 13.23 21.92
CA LEU A 119 28.14 12.84 20.78
C LEU A 119 28.64 11.41 20.95
N PHE A 120 29.14 10.81 19.87
CA PHE A 120 29.95 9.61 19.95
C PHE A 120 31.21 9.69 19.08
N TRP A 121 32.20 8.89 19.44
CA TRP A 121 33.48 8.82 18.74
C TRP A 121 33.44 7.75 17.65
N ALA A 122 33.73 8.13 16.41
CA ALA A 122 33.85 7.26 15.25
C ALA A 122 35.32 7.02 14.82
N GLY A 123 36.30 7.59 15.54
CA GLY A 123 37.72 7.56 15.18
C GLY A 123 38.53 6.32 15.58
N ASN A 124 37.92 5.32 16.22
CA ASN A 124 38.67 4.13 16.67
C ASN A 124 39.03 3.19 15.51
N GLN A 125 38.25 3.21 14.44
CA GLN A 125 38.35 2.25 13.35
C GLN A 125 39.01 2.81 12.09
N ASP A 126 38.93 4.13 11.88
CA ASP A 126 39.49 4.85 10.74
C ASP A 126 39.83 6.30 11.19
N SER A 127 40.73 6.98 10.50
CA SER A 127 41.15 8.35 10.80
C SER A 127 40.61 9.40 9.82
N ASN A 128 39.87 8.98 8.78
CA ASN A 128 39.41 9.84 7.70
C ASN A 128 37.98 9.48 7.25
N GLN A 129 36.98 9.80 8.07
CA GLN A 129 35.57 9.55 7.77
C GLN A 129 35.02 10.56 6.74
N ARG A 130 34.05 10.13 5.93
CA ARG A 130 33.48 10.95 4.82
C ARG A 130 31.98 11.04 4.76
N GLY A 131 31.26 10.13 5.37
CA GLY A 131 29.80 10.10 5.27
C GLY A 131 29.20 9.29 6.39
N ILE A 132 27.97 9.62 6.74
CA ILE A 132 27.18 8.96 7.76
C ILE A 132 25.75 8.78 7.26
N ILE A 133 25.14 7.64 7.56
CA ILE A 133 23.71 7.41 7.33
C ILE A 133 23.10 6.64 8.50
N TRP A 134 21.81 6.92 8.76
CA TRP A 134 20.98 6.16 9.67
C TRP A 134 20.07 5.21 8.89
N ASP A 135 20.07 3.91 9.23
CA ASP A 135 19.24 2.91 8.56
C ASP A 135 17.90 2.62 9.27
N GLY A 136 17.63 3.32 10.39
CA GLY A 136 16.51 3.03 11.27
C GLY A 136 16.86 2.19 12.50
N THR A 137 18.09 1.73 12.65
CA THR A 137 18.59 0.94 13.80
C THR A 137 20.05 1.24 14.16
N TYR A 138 20.92 1.46 13.17
CA TYR A 138 22.35 1.72 13.32
C TYR A 138 22.81 2.94 12.52
N PHE A 139 23.89 3.56 13.00
CA PHE A 139 24.67 4.50 12.18
C PHE A 139 25.69 3.73 11.36
N TRP A 140 25.83 4.10 10.10
CA TRP A 140 26.86 3.59 9.21
C TRP A 140 27.76 4.73 8.78
N VAL A 141 29.05 4.62 9.09
CA VAL A 141 30.06 5.64 8.78
C VAL A 141 31.07 5.06 7.80
N VAL A 142 31.29 5.75 6.68
CA VAL A 142 32.30 5.36 5.69
C VAL A 142 33.65 6.02 6.03
N GLY A 143 34.68 5.17 6.13
CA GLY A 143 36.08 5.56 6.27
C GLY A 143 36.79 5.54 4.92
N GLN A 144 37.39 6.67 4.53
CA GLN A 144 38.13 6.77 3.27
C GLN A 144 39.53 6.17 3.37
N GLN A 145 40.18 6.22 4.55
CA GLN A 145 41.57 5.75 4.69
C GLN A 145 41.68 4.25 4.43
N LEU A 146 40.77 3.47 5.01
CA LEU A 146 40.76 2.01 4.87
C LEU A 146 39.75 1.53 3.83
N ALA A 147 38.93 2.41 3.26
CA ALA A 147 37.84 2.09 2.33
C ALA A 147 36.84 1.07 2.92
N VAL A 148 36.46 1.26 4.18
CA VAL A 148 35.55 0.39 4.94
C VAL A 148 34.37 1.19 5.49
N VAL A 149 33.21 0.54 5.60
CA VAL A 149 32.02 1.08 6.28
C VAL A 149 31.87 0.42 7.65
N TYR A 150 31.68 1.22 8.69
CA TYR A 150 31.57 0.79 10.07
C TYR A 150 30.18 1.02 10.62
N GLN A 151 29.64 0.04 11.34
CA GLN A 151 28.34 0.11 12.00
C GLN A 151 28.51 0.54 13.46
N TYR A 152 27.68 1.47 13.93
CA TYR A 152 27.63 1.95 15.31
C TYR A 152 26.22 1.80 15.88
N GLN A 153 26.13 1.30 17.11
CA GLN A 153 24.87 1.07 17.83
C GLN A 153 24.77 2.03 19.03
N TYR A 154 23.59 2.61 19.22
CA TYR A 154 23.27 3.38 20.43
C TYR A 154 22.90 2.42 21.57
N THR A 155 23.69 2.42 22.65
CA THR A 155 23.31 1.82 23.93
C THR A 155 22.99 2.97 24.87
N SER A 156 21.73 3.12 25.29
CA SER A 156 21.36 4.15 26.27
C SER A 156 22.10 3.88 27.58
N ASP A 157 23.00 4.78 27.97
CA ASP A 157 23.49 4.85 29.33
C ASP A 157 22.49 5.66 30.18
N GLU A 158 22.22 5.17 31.39
CA GLU A 158 21.33 5.65 32.47
C GLU A 158 19.89 5.09 32.48
N PRO A 159 19.29 4.72 33.66
CA PRO A 159 19.53 5.33 34.99
C PRO A 159 19.51 4.37 36.24
N GLU A 160 20.22 4.72 37.33
CA GLU A 160 19.85 4.59 38.78
C GLU A 160 21.06 4.45 39.74
N ASP A 161 22.24 4.03 39.29
CA ASP A 161 23.28 3.54 40.21
C ASP A 161 24.22 4.63 40.79
N ILE A 162 24.31 5.82 40.19
CA ILE A 162 25.38 6.79 40.54
C ILE A 162 25.23 7.35 41.97
N ILE A 163 24.00 7.48 42.50
CA ILE A 163 23.78 7.97 43.87
C ILE A 163 24.14 6.91 44.93
N ASN A 164 24.10 5.62 44.58
CA ASN A 164 24.44 4.53 45.51
C ASN A 164 25.97 4.28 45.59
N TRP A 165 26.73 4.64 44.56
CA TRP A 165 28.17 4.33 44.50
C TRP A 165 29.06 5.25 45.34
N VAL A 166 28.64 6.48 45.63
CA VAL A 166 29.39 7.35 46.56
C VAL A 166 29.26 6.84 48.00
N LEU A 167 28.07 6.36 48.40
CA LEU A 167 27.87 5.74 49.72
C LEU A 167 28.52 4.36 49.83
N VAL A 168 28.42 3.52 48.79
CA VAL A 168 29.04 2.18 48.77
C VAL A 168 30.57 2.27 48.66
N GLY A 169 31.11 3.28 47.97
CA GLY A 169 32.56 3.53 47.90
C GLY A 169 33.16 3.94 49.25
N ILE A 170 32.45 4.78 50.01
CA ILE A 170 32.87 5.18 51.37
C ILE A 170 32.76 4.00 52.35
N ILE A 171 31.72 3.16 52.24
CA ILE A 171 31.57 1.95 53.07
C ILE A 171 32.58 0.85 52.67
N ALA A 172 32.91 0.71 51.38
CA ALA A 172 33.91 -0.25 50.90
C ALA A 172 35.33 0.12 51.35
N LEU A 173 35.68 1.40 51.41
CA LEU A 173 36.95 1.86 51.98
C LEU A 173 37.07 1.54 53.49
N ILE A 174 35.96 1.57 54.23
CA ILE A 174 35.92 1.23 55.66
C ILE A 174 35.99 -0.29 55.89
N ILE A 175 35.51 -1.12 54.95
CA ILE A 175 35.51 -2.60 55.09
C ILE A 175 36.82 -3.23 54.58
N VAL A 176 37.50 -2.61 53.61
CA VAL A 176 38.79 -3.12 53.08
C VAL A 176 39.89 -3.14 54.14
N SER A 177 39.80 -2.36 55.22
CA SER A 177 40.74 -2.44 56.34
C SER A 177 40.48 -3.59 57.33
N ALA A 178 39.44 -4.42 57.16
CA ALA A 178 39.05 -5.39 58.20
C ALA A 178 38.94 -6.87 57.79
N THR A 179 38.67 -7.25 56.55
CA THR A 179 38.60 -8.70 56.19
C THR A 179 38.97 -8.97 54.73
N GLY A 180 40.06 -9.71 54.54
CA GLY A 180 40.67 -9.94 53.23
C GLY A 180 39.82 -10.72 52.22
N GLY A 181 40.02 -10.42 50.93
CA GLY A 181 39.96 -11.29 49.74
C GLY A 181 38.69 -12.08 49.37
N LEU A 182 37.87 -12.50 50.33
CA LEU A 182 36.75 -13.43 50.11
C LEU A 182 35.44 -12.72 49.79
N ALA A 183 35.19 -11.54 50.37
CA ALA A 183 34.00 -10.74 50.06
C ALA A 183 34.00 -10.27 48.59
N THR A 184 35.13 -9.75 48.11
CA THR A 184 35.31 -9.34 46.71
C THR A 184 35.11 -10.51 45.73
N SER A 185 35.63 -11.70 46.03
CA SER A 185 35.40 -12.92 45.23
C SER A 185 33.92 -13.32 45.19
N TYR A 186 33.22 -13.31 46.33
CA TYR A 186 31.79 -13.62 46.41
C TYR A 186 30.91 -12.64 45.59
N TYR A 187 31.16 -11.32 45.72
CA TYR A 187 30.41 -10.30 44.98
C TYR A 187 30.67 -10.35 43.47
N LEU A 188 31.91 -10.64 43.04
CA LEU A 188 32.25 -10.82 41.62
C LEU A 188 31.55 -12.03 40.99
N VAL A 189 31.49 -13.17 41.69
CA VAL A 189 30.77 -14.37 41.22
C VAL A 189 29.26 -14.11 41.11
N LYS A 190 28.67 -13.40 42.08
CA LYS A 190 27.25 -13.00 42.03
C LYS A 190 26.97 -12.05 40.86
N ARG A 191 27.85 -11.08 40.60
CA ARG A 191 27.81 -10.17 39.44
C ARG A 191 27.87 -10.94 38.11
N GLN A 192 28.80 -11.89 37.96
CA GLN A 192 28.92 -12.71 36.74
C GLN A 192 27.67 -13.57 36.50
N LYS A 193 27.08 -14.16 37.56
CA LYS A 193 25.81 -14.91 37.44
C LYS A 193 24.65 -14.02 37.02
N LYS A 194 24.54 -12.80 37.57
CA LYS A 194 23.52 -11.82 37.17
C LYS A 194 23.69 -11.36 35.72
N GLN A 195 24.91 -11.04 35.29
CA GLN A 195 25.20 -10.66 33.91
C GLN A 195 24.90 -11.80 32.92
N LYS A 196 25.24 -13.05 33.26
CA LYS A 196 24.87 -14.22 32.44
C LYS A 196 23.35 -14.38 32.32
N ARG A 197 22.60 -14.13 33.39
CA ARG A 197 21.13 -14.18 33.37
C ARG A 197 20.55 -13.10 32.45
N VAL A 198 21.01 -11.86 32.59
CA VAL A 198 20.57 -10.74 31.74
C VAL A 198 20.87 -10.99 30.26
N ARG A 199 22.08 -11.48 29.94
CA ARG A 199 22.43 -11.86 28.56
C ARG A 199 21.49 -12.94 28.01
N LYS A 200 21.20 -13.98 28.81
CA LYS A 200 20.28 -15.05 28.41
C LYS A 200 18.84 -14.53 28.20
N GLU A 201 18.38 -13.58 29.03
CA GLU A 201 17.06 -12.94 28.89
C GLU A 201 17.00 -12.07 27.62
N GLN A 202 18.09 -11.36 27.27
CA GLN A 202 18.21 -10.60 26.02
C GLN A 202 18.24 -11.52 24.79
N GLU A 203 18.97 -12.63 24.83
CA GLU A 203 18.99 -13.64 23.77
C GLU A 203 17.59 -14.24 23.53
N ILE A 204 16.86 -14.55 24.61
CA ILE A 204 15.48 -15.04 24.52
C ILE A 204 14.55 -13.97 23.91
N MET A 205 14.71 -12.70 24.29
CA MET A 205 13.93 -11.60 23.74
C MET A 205 14.17 -11.43 22.24
N LEU A 206 15.45 -11.43 21.81
CA LEU A 206 15.82 -11.37 20.40
C LEU A 206 15.30 -12.58 19.61
N MET A 207 15.38 -13.78 20.20
CA MET A 207 14.85 -14.99 19.57
C MET A 207 13.34 -14.91 19.37
N LYS A 208 12.59 -14.44 20.38
CA LYS A 208 11.14 -14.21 20.27
C LYS A 208 10.80 -13.19 19.19
N GLN A 209 11.59 -12.12 19.07
CA GLN A 209 11.42 -11.13 18.02
C GLN A 209 11.62 -11.76 16.63
N LYS A 210 12.74 -12.45 16.40
CA LYS A 210 13.01 -13.14 15.12
C LYS A 210 11.92 -14.16 14.76
N MET A 211 11.45 -14.94 15.74
CA MET A 211 10.34 -15.88 15.53
C MET A 211 9.05 -15.16 15.09
N LYS A 212 8.77 -13.98 15.65
CA LYS A 212 7.61 -13.17 15.25
C LYS A 212 7.77 -12.66 13.82
N GLU A 213 8.95 -12.14 13.47
CA GLU A 213 9.26 -11.65 12.13
C GLU A 213 9.15 -12.76 11.07
N GLU A 214 9.71 -13.95 11.35
CA GLU A 214 9.60 -15.14 10.50
C GLU A 214 8.15 -15.60 10.35
N ALA A 215 7.37 -15.59 11.43
CA ALA A 215 5.96 -15.95 11.40
C ALA A 215 5.14 -14.99 10.52
N THR A 216 5.41 -13.68 10.59
CA THR A 216 4.78 -12.66 9.74
C THR A 216 5.07 -12.89 8.26
N VAL A 217 6.35 -13.09 7.89
CA VAL A 217 6.72 -13.36 6.50
C VAL A 217 6.10 -14.68 5.99
N LYS A 218 6.03 -15.69 6.86
CA LYS A 218 5.37 -16.97 6.54
C LYS A 218 3.86 -16.80 6.31
N GLU A 219 3.18 -15.98 7.10
CA GLU A 219 1.76 -15.67 6.90
C GLU A 219 1.52 -14.97 5.56
N ILE A 220 2.31 -13.94 5.23
CA ILE A 220 2.22 -13.23 3.95
C ILE A 220 2.36 -14.21 2.78
N ASN A 221 3.41 -15.04 2.79
CA ASN A 221 3.65 -16.03 1.73
C ASN A 221 2.54 -17.08 1.63
N MET A 222 1.96 -17.50 2.76
CA MET A 222 0.83 -18.43 2.76
C MET A 222 -0.42 -17.79 2.14
N LEU A 223 -0.70 -16.54 2.47
CA LEU A 223 -1.82 -15.80 1.89
C LEU A 223 -1.65 -15.62 0.37
N ILE A 224 -0.46 -15.28 -0.10
CA ILE A 224 -0.16 -15.18 -1.54
C ILE A 224 -0.38 -16.52 -2.23
N ARG A 225 0.20 -17.61 -1.72
CA ARG A 225 0.05 -18.95 -2.30
C ARG A 225 -1.40 -19.40 -2.36
N THR A 226 -2.15 -19.20 -1.27
CA THR A 226 -3.57 -19.56 -1.26
C THR A 226 -4.40 -18.64 -2.15
N GLY A 227 -4.04 -17.36 -2.28
CA GLY A 227 -4.63 -16.44 -3.25
C GLY A 227 -4.39 -16.88 -4.69
N ASP A 228 -3.18 -17.33 -5.03
CA ASP A 228 -2.85 -17.85 -6.36
C ASP A 228 -3.64 -19.12 -6.70
N ILE A 229 -3.86 -20.00 -5.72
CA ILE A 229 -4.72 -21.19 -5.87
C ILE A 229 -6.17 -20.78 -6.15
N GLU A 230 -6.70 -19.79 -5.44
CA GLU A 230 -8.06 -19.29 -5.69
C GLU A 230 -8.17 -18.59 -7.06
N LEU A 231 -7.12 -17.86 -7.45
CA LEU A 231 -7.04 -17.20 -8.75
C LEU A 231 -7.06 -18.20 -9.90
N SER A 232 -6.35 -19.32 -9.77
CA SER A 232 -6.31 -20.38 -10.80
C SER A 232 -7.63 -21.15 -10.90
N LYS A 233 -8.37 -21.28 -9.79
CA LYS A 233 -9.71 -21.87 -9.77
C LYS A 233 -10.81 -20.95 -10.32
N GLY A 234 -10.50 -19.67 -10.59
CA GLY A 234 -11.50 -18.68 -11.01
C GLY A 234 -12.26 -18.02 -9.86
N ASN A 235 -11.85 -18.24 -8.60
CA ASN A 235 -12.47 -17.66 -7.41
C ASN A 235 -11.89 -16.27 -7.14
N PHE A 236 -12.09 -15.32 -8.07
CA PHE A 236 -11.38 -14.04 -8.07
C PHE A 236 -11.65 -13.16 -6.85
N SER A 237 -12.87 -13.18 -6.29
CA SER A 237 -13.20 -12.45 -5.04
C SER A 237 -12.43 -12.99 -3.83
N SER A 238 -12.35 -14.33 -3.70
CA SER A 238 -11.56 -15.00 -2.66
C SER A 238 -10.08 -14.71 -2.81
N ALA A 239 -9.55 -14.81 -4.03
CA ALA A 239 -8.16 -14.48 -4.34
C ALA A 239 -7.82 -13.02 -3.95
N LEU A 240 -8.69 -12.07 -4.35
CA LEU A 240 -8.55 -10.66 -4.03
C LEU A 240 -8.55 -10.40 -2.52
N GLN A 241 -9.42 -11.07 -1.77
CA GLN A 241 -9.44 -10.96 -0.31
C GLN A 241 -8.12 -11.42 0.31
N LYS A 242 -7.57 -12.55 -0.16
CA LYS A 242 -6.28 -13.07 0.33
C LYS A 242 -5.14 -12.09 0.02
N PHE A 243 -5.07 -11.56 -1.20
CA PHE A 243 -4.02 -10.63 -1.59
C PHE A 243 -4.13 -9.28 -0.85
N ASN A 244 -5.34 -8.75 -0.65
CA ASN A 244 -5.53 -7.54 0.15
C ASN A 244 -5.09 -7.76 1.62
N ARG A 245 -5.38 -8.93 2.19
CA ARG A 245 -4.91 -9.27 3.54
C ARG A 245 -3.39 -9.38 3.59
N SER A 246 -2.74 -10.02 2.61
CA SER A 246 -1.27 -10.09 2.58
C SER A 246 -0.65 -8.70 2.41
N PHE A 247 -1.26 -7.84 1.58
CA PHE A 247 -0.81 -6.46 1.41
C PHE A 247 -0.89 -5.67 2.71
N LYS A 248 -2.02 -5.75 3.42
CA LYS A 248 -2.19 -5.07 4.71
C LYS A 248 -1.11 -5.47 5.71
N ILE A 249 -0.87 -6.78 5.87
CA ILE A 249 0.16 -7.28 6.79
C ILE A 249 1.55 -6.81 6.34
N ALA A 250 1.83 -6.82 5.04
CA ALA A 250 3.10 -6.36 4.50
C ALA A 250 3.33 -4.85 4.68
N ASP A 251 2.30 -4.04 4.48
CA ASP A 251 2.34 -2.58 4.63
C ASP A 251 2.54 -2.16 6.09
N GLU A 252 1.90 -2.86 7.04
CA GLU A 252 2.11 -2.67 8.48
C GLU A 252 3.53 -3.09 8.94
N ASN A 253 4.25 -3.89 8.13
CA ASN A 253 5.55 -4.46 8.46
C ASN A 253 6.64 -4.15 7.39
N ARG A 254 6.61 -2.96 6.77
CA ARG A 254 7.51 -2.59 5.66
C ARG A 254 9.00 -2.84 5.90
N LYS A 255 9.49 -2.72 7.14
CA LYS A 255 10.90 -2.99 7.49
C LYS A 255 11.31 -4.46 7.27
N LEU A 256 10.34 -5.38 7.30
CA LEU A 256 10.54 -6.83 7.17
C LEU A 256 10.29 -7.35 5.75
N VAL A 257 9.72 -6.52 4.87
CA VAL A 257 9.23 -6.94 3.55
C VAL A 257 10.01 -6.23 2.45
N SER A 258 10.48 -7.00 1.47
CA SER A 258 11.16 -6.42 0.32
C SER A 258 10.18 -5.66 -0.58
N ILE A 259 10.66 -4.58 -1.19
CA ILE A 259 9.89 -3.81 -2.20
C ILE A 259 9.41 -4.73 -3.34
N ILE A 260 10.21 -5.73 -3.70
CA ILE A 260 9.86 -6.72 -4.73
C ILE A 260 8.61 -7.51 -4.33
N LEU A 261 8.51 -7.95 -3.08
CA LEU A 261 7.34 -8.69 -2.59
C LEU A 261 6.09 -7.81 -2.54
N LEU A 262 6.23 -6.54 -2.11
CA LEU A 262 5.12 -5.59 -2.14
C LEU A 262 4.58 -5.37 -3.56
N ASN A 263 5.47 -5.14 -4.52
CA ASN A 263 5.10 -4.95 -5.93
C ASN A 263 4.43 -6.21 -6.52
N ASP A 264 4.88 -7.41 -6.13
CA ASP A 264 4.25 -8.66 -6.54
C ASP A 264 2.82 -8.79 -6.00
N ILE A 265 2.60 -8.47 -4.71
CA ILE A 265 1.26 -8.46 -4.10
C ILE A 265 0.35 -7.44 -4.80
N GLU A 266 0.82 -6.23 -5.05
CA GLU A 266 0.05 -5.19 -5.75
C GLU A 266 -0.35 -5.62 -7.16
N SER A 267 0.58 -6.23 -7.91
CA SER A 267 0.32 -6.79 -9.23
C SER A 267 -0.76 -7.88 -9.19
N LYS A 268 -0.68 -8.78 -8.20
CA LYS A 268 -1.68 -9.85 -7.99
C LYS A 268 -3.06 -9.29 -7.61
N ILE A 269 -3.11 -8.25 -6.77
CA ILE A 269 -4.36 -7.53 -6.45
C ILE A 269 -4.98 -6.95 -7.71
N LYS A 270 -4.18 -6.27 -8.54
CA LYS A 270 -4.65 -5.68 -9.79
C LYS A 270 -5.21 -6.76 -10.73
N LEU A 271 -4.44 -7.83 -10.95
CA LEU A 271 -4.86 -8.96 -11.78
C LEU A 271 -6.16 -9.60 -11.28
N ALA A 272 -6.30 -9.82 -9.97
CA ALA A 272 -7.51 -10.40 -9.40
C ALA A 272 -8.73 -9.48 -9.56
N LYS A 273 -8.55 -8.17 -9.37
CA LYS A 273 -9.60 -7.16 -9.60
C LYS A 273 -10.04 -7.14 -11.06
N ASP A 274 -9.09 -7.09 -11.99
CA ASP A 274 -9.38 -7.04 -13.43
C ASP A 274 -10.15 -8.30 -13.88
N LYS A 275 -9.72 -9.48 -13.42
CA LYS A 275 -10.43 -10.74 -13.70
C LYS A 275 -11.82 -10.79 -13.08
N LEU A 276 -11.99 -10.29 -11.86
CA LEU A 276 -13.30 -10.21 -11.20
C LEU A 276 -14.25 -9.29 -11.99
N ASN A 277 -13.77 -8.11 -12.42
CA ASN A 277 -14.55 -7.17 -13.21
C ASN A 277 -14.99 -7.79 -14.55
N ILE A 278 -14.08 -8.44 -15.28
CA ILE A 278 -14.41 -9.14 -16.53
C ILE A 278 -15.47 -10.24 -16.29
N GLN A 279 -15.36 -10.97 -15.18
CA GLN A 279 -16.35 -12.00 -14.83
C GLN A 279 -17.74 -11.39 -14.59
N ILE A 280 -17.81 -10.26 -13.89
CA ILE A 280 -19.05 -9.52 -13.62
C ILE A 280 -19.65 -8.97 -14.92
N GLU A 281 -18.82 -8.33 -15.77
CA GLU A 281 -19.24 -7.82 -17.08
C GLU A 281 -19.83 -8.93 -17.97
N ASN A 282 -19.21 -10.11 -17.97
CA ASN A 282 -19.74 -11.27 -18.70
C ASN A 282 -21.11 -11.72 -18.16
N LYS A 283 -21.30 -11.76 -16.83
CA LYS A 283 -22.61 -12.07 -16.22
C LYS A 283 -23.67 -11.07 -16.66
N ILE A 284 -23.37 -9.77 -16.58
CA ILE A 284 -24.27 -8.69 -17.00
C ILE A 284 -24.65 -8.85 -18.48
N LYS A 285 -23.66 -9.09 -19.35
CA LYS A 285 -23.89 -9.30 -20.79
C LYS A 285 -24.80 -10.49 -21.07
N ILE A 286 -24.59 -11.60 -20.36
CA ILE A 286 -25.44 -12.80 -20.48
C ILE A 286 -26.88 -12.49 -20.04
N SER A 287 -27.05 -11.82 -18.90
CA SER A 287 -28.37 -11.43 -18.39
C SER A 287 -29.11 -10.48 -19.34
N ILE A 288 -28.42 -9.50 -19.93
CA ILE A 288 -29.00 -8.63 -20.95
C ILE A 288 -29.46 -9.43 -22.17
N LYS A 289 -28.60 -10.30 -22.71
CA LYS A 289 -28.92 -11.12 -23.88
C LYS A 289 -30.11 -12.05 -23.62
N ASN A 290 -30.20 -12.63 -22.43
CA ASN A 290 -31.33 -13.45 -22.03
C ASN A 290 -32.61 -12.61 -21.93
N GLY A 291 -32.54 -11.40 -21.36
CA GLY A 291 -33.67 -10.49 -21.31
C GLY A 291 -34.20 -10.12 -22.70
N GLU A 292 -33.30 -9.77 -23.62
CA GLU A 292 -33.65 -9.45 -25.02
C GLU A 292 -34.27 -10.65 -25.74
N LYS A 293 -33.75 -11.85 -25.49
CA LYS A 293 -34.33 -13.08 -26.03
C LYS A 293 -35.75 -13.29 -25.50
N PHE A 294 -35.97 -13.20 -24.19
CA PHE A 294 -37.29 -13.40 -23.60
C PHE A 294 -38.29 -12.33 -24.07
N GLU A 295 -37.85 -11.09 -24.23
CA GLU A 295 -38.65 -10.00 -24.80
C GLU A 295 -39.09 -10.35 -26.23
N SER A 296 -38.20 -10.86 -27.08
CA SER A 296 -38.55 -11.31 -28.44
C SER A 296 -39.49 -12.53 -28.50
N GLU A 297 -39.60 -13.28 -27.40
CA GLU A 297 -40.50 -14.42 -27.24
C GLU A 297 -41.82 -14.03 -26.52
N ASN A 298 -42.06 -12.73 -26.27
CA ASN A 298 -43.18 -12.21 -25.47
C ASN A 298 -43.25 -12.77 -24.04
N LYS A 299 -42.11 -13.19 -23.48
CA LYS A 299 -41.97 -13.70 -22.10
C LYS A 299 -41.51 -12.57 -21.16
N PHE A 300 -42.42 -11.62 -20.92
CA PHE A 300 -42.05 -10.35 -20.28
C PHE A 300 -41.58 -10.49 -18.82
N GLU A 301 -42.14 -11.41 -18.04
CA GLU A 301 -41.70 -11.61 -16.65
C GLU A 301 -40.28 -12.17 -16.57
N GLU A 302 -39.94 -13.11 -17.46
CA GLU A 302 -38.59 -13.66 -17.60
C GLU A 302 -37.60 -12.62 -18.13
N ALA A 303 -38.05 -11.73 -19.03
CA ALA A 303 -37.26 -10.59 -19.50
C ALA A 303 -36.93 -9.63 -18.35
N LEU A 304 -37.95 -9.21 -17.59
CA LEU A 304 -37.80 -8.34 -16.41
C LEU A 304 -36.87 -8.95 -15.36
N LYS A 305 -37.02 -10.25 -15.08
CA LYS A 305 -36.14 -10.98 -14.16
C LYS A 305 -34.67 -10.93 -14.64
N SER A 306 -34.45 -11.12 -15.94
CA SER A 306 -33.10 -11.12 -16.52
C SER A 306 -32.46 -9.72 -16.48
N TYR A 307 -33.21 -8.67 -16.83
CA TYR A 307 -32.72 -7.29 -16.75
C TYR A 307 -32.46 -6.83 -15.31
N ARG A 308 -33.29 -7.24 -14.35
CA ARG A 308 -33.05 -6.97 -12.92
C ARG A 308 -31.81 -7.67 -12.39
N ALA A 309 -31.59 -8.93 -12.77
CA ALA A 309 -30.36 -9.64 -12.44
C ALA A 309 -29.13 -8.93 -13.04
N ALA A 310 -29.23 -8.37 -14.24
CA ALA A 310 -28.16 -7.54 -14.80
C ALA A 310 -27.92 -6.28 -13.94
N LEU A 311 -28.98 -5.55 -13.55
CA LEU A 311 -28.86 -4.36 -12.69
C LEU A 311 -28.21 -4.66 -11.34
N GLU A 312 -28.54 -5.80 -10.74
CA GLU A 312 -27.95 -6.23 -9.47
C GLU A 312 -26.43 -6.42 -9.61
N ASN A 313 -25.99 -7.19 -10.62
CA ASN A 313 -24.56 -7.43 -10.88
C ASN A 313 -23.78 -6.14 -11.22
N VAL A 314 -24.44 -5.12 -11.79
CA VAL A 314 -23.78 -3.82 -12.08
C VAL A 314 -23.34 -3.10 -10.81
N ASN A 315 -23.91 -3.41 -9.64
CA ASN A 315 -23.48 -2.83 -8.37
C ASN A 315 -22.09 -3.30 -7.93
N ASP A 316 -21.64 -4.45 -8.39
CA ASP A 316 -20.32 -5.00 -8.08
C ASP A 316 -19.21 -4.39 -8.96
N LEU A 317 -19.57 -3.65 -10.01
CA LEU A 317 -18.60 -2.94 -10.83
C LEU A 317 -18.13 -1.62 -10.18
N PRO A 318 -16.86 -1.22 -10.40
CA PRO A 318 -16.37 0.08 -9.99
C PRO A 318 -17.24 1.23 -10.52
N LYS A 319 -17.36 2.31 -9.75
CA LYS A 319 -18.03 3.53 -10.22
C LYS A 319 -17.28 4.10 -11.42
N SER A 320 -17.95 4.16 -12.56
CA SER A 320 -17.43 4.74 -13.79
C SER A 320 -18.58 5.34 -14.62
N LYS A 321 -18.22 6.12 -15.66
CA LYS A 321 -19.19 6.66 -16.61
C LYS A 321 -19.91 5.54 -17.36
N GLU A 322 -19.15 4.51 -17.74
CA GLU A 322 -19.62 3.31 -18.43
C GLU A 322 -20.63 2.56 -17.57
N ARG A 323 -20.35 2.37 -16.27
CA ARG A 323 -21.30 1.79 -15.31
C ARG A 323 -22.61 2.57 -15.29
N GLY A 324 -22.55 3.90 -15.24
CA GLY A 324 -23.73 4.76 -15.27
C GLY A 324 -24.57 4.58 -16.54
N GLN A 325 -23.92 4.45 -17.69
CA GLN A 325 -24.61 4.21 -18.97
C GLN A 325 -25.30 2.84 -19.01
N ILE A 326 -24.66 1.80 -18.48
CA ILE A 326 -25.26 0.45 -18.39
C ILE A 326 -26.53 0.49 -17.54
N ILE A 327 -26.49 1.14 -16.38
CA ILE A 327 -27.67 1.28 -15.50
C ILE A 327 -28.81 2.02 -16.23
N LYS A 328 -28.50 3.13 -16.91
CA LYS A 328 -29.49 3.92 -17.65
C LYS A 328 -30.16 3.07 -18.75
N ASN A 329 -29.36 2.33 -19.52
CA ASN A 329 -29.83 1.45 -20.59
C ASN A 329 -30.72 0.32 -20.04
N LEU A 330 -30.32 -0.33 -18.95
CA LEU A 330 -31.10 -1.40 -18.33
C LEU A 330 -32.44 -0.91 -17.77
N LYS A 331 -32.45 0.26 -17.11
CA LYS A 331 -33.70 0.88 -16.64
C LYS A 331 -34.64 1.19 -17.80
N SER A 332 -34.10 1.72 -18.90
CA SER A 332 -34.90 1.99 -20.11
C SER A 332 -35.47 0.70 -20.71
N LYS A 333 -34.70 -0.39 -20.75
CA LYS A 333 -35.21 -1.69 -21.21
C LYS A 333 -36.34 -2.22 -20.32
N ILE A 334 -36.22 -2.09 -19.00
CA ILE A 334 -37.27 -2.49 -18.07
C ILE A 334 -38.53 -1.65 -18.27
N ASP A 335 -38.39 -0.34 -18.40
CA ASP A 335 -39.53 0.56 -18.63
C ASP A 335 -40.20 0.28 -19.98
N ASN A 336 -39.44 -0.05 -21.02
CA ASN A 336 -40.01 -0.46 -22.31
C ASN A 336 -40.86 -1.74 -22.18
N VAL A 337 -40.38 -2.74 -21.43
CA VAL A 337 -41.16 -3.96 -21.17
C VAL A 337 -42.44 -3.63 -20.42
N TYR A 338 -42.40 -2.76 -19.42
CA TYR A 338 -43.61 -2.31 -18.72
C TYR A 338 -44.56 -1.54 -19.63
N SER A 339 -44.07 -0.66 -20.52
CA SER A 339 -44.91 0.02 -21.51
C SER A 339 -45.65 -0.96 -22.43
N ILE A 340 -45.01 -2.07 -22.83
CA ILE A 340 -45.69 -3.11 -23.62
C ILE A 340 -46.81 -3.76 -22.81
N LYS A 341 -46.53 -4.20 -21.57
CA LYS A 341 -47.54 -4.83 -20.70
C LYS A 341 -48.72 -3.92 -20.38
N ILE A 342 -48.45 -2.63 -20.16
CA ILE A 342 -49.48 -1.59 -19.99
C ILE A 342 -50.39 -1.54 -21.23
N GLY A 343 -49.79 -1.58 -22.43
CA GLY A 343 -50.52 -1.68 -23.69
C GLY A 343 -51.44 -2.90 -23.74
N GLU A 344 -50.92 -4.09 -23.43
CA GLU A 344 -51.72 -5.33 -23.40
C GLU A 344 -52.89 -5.25 -22.41
N SER A 345 -52.65 -4.67 -21.23
CA SER A 345 -53.70 -4.46 -20.22
C SER A 345 -54.77 -3.46 -20.68
N LYS A 346 -54.39 -2.41 -21.42
CA LYS A 346 -55.32 -1.44 -22.02
C LYS A 346 -56.13 -2.05 -23.16
N ASP A 347 -55.49 -2.79 -24.06
CA ASP A 347 -56.16 -3.46 -25.19
C ASP A 347 -57.19 -4.47 -24.68
N ARG A 348 -56.84 -5.23 -23.64
CA ARG A 348 -57.77 -6.14 -22.93
C ARG A 348 -58.95 -5.39 -22.31
N ALA A 349 -58.70 -4.22 -21.72
CA ALA A 349 -59.76 -3.41 -21.14
C ALA A 349 -60.75 -2.96 -22.23
N GLU A 350 -60.26 -2.53 -23.38
CA GLU A 350 -61.09 -2.09 -24.50
C GLU A 350 -61.91 -3.25 -25.10
N GLU A 351 -61.31 -4.44 -25.24
CA GLU A 351 -62.04 -5.65 -25.64
C GLU A 351 -63.19 -5.96 -24.66
N LEU A 352 -62.94 -5.87 -23.35
CA LEU A 352 -63.95 -6.10 -22.33
C LEU A 352 -65.07 -5.04 -22.34
N LYS A 353 -64.76 -3.77 -22.66
CA LYS A 353 -65.77 -2.74 -22.88
C LYS A 353 -66.68 -3.10 -24.06
N ASN A 354 -66.10 -3.50 -25.19
CA ASN A 354 -66.84 -3.89 -26.39
C ASN A 354 -67.73 -5.13 -26.17
N LEU A 355 -67.38 -5.98 -25.21
CA LEU A 355 -68.19 -7.12 -24.77
C LEU A 355 -69.26 -6.77 -23.72
N GLY A 356 -69.44 -5.49 -23.38
CA GLY A 356 -70.40 -5.04 -22.36
C GLY A 356 -70.00 -5.39 -20.92
N LYS A 357 -68.70 -5.50 -20.64
CA LYS A 357 -68.15 -5.87 -19.31
C LYS A 357 -67.31 -4.75 -18.69
N PRO A 358 -67.90 -3.58 -18.38
CA PRO A 358 -67.15 -2.39 -17.98
C PRO A 358 -66.41 -2.54 -16.64
N TYR A 359 -66.96 -3.28 -15.67
CA TYR A 359 -66.26 -3.57 -14.42
C TYR A 359 -64.97 -4.38 -14.63
N ASN A 360 -64.98 -5.38 -15.52
CA ASN A 360 -63.79 -6.14 -15.86
C ASN A 360 -62.76 -5.30 -16.64
N ALA A 361 -63.24 -4.35 -17.46
CA ALA A 361 -62.37 -3.39 -18.13
C ALA A 361 -61.64 -2.49 -17.13
N ILE A 362 -62.35 -1.96 -16.13
CA ILE A 362 -61.76 -1.16 -15.05
C ILE A 362 -60.69 -1.95 -14.28
N GLU A 363 -60.93 -3.22 -13.97
CA GLU A 363 -59.91 -4.07 -13.32
C GLU A 363 -58.67 -4.27 -14.21
N SER A 364 -58.85 -4.38 -15.52
CA SER A 364 -57.72 -4.47 -16.47
C SER A 364 -56.92 -3.15 -16.53
N TYR A 365 -57.59 -1.99 -16.49
CA TYR A 365 -56.91 -0.71 -16.36
C TYR A 365 -56.15 -0.56 -15.03
N LYS A 366 -56.71 -1.05 -13.91
CA LYS A 366 -55.99 -1.07 -12.63
C LYS A 366 -54.73 -1.95 -12.66
N MET A 367 -54.77 -3.07 -13.40
CA MET A 367 -53.56 -3.87 -13.65
C MET A 367 -52.51 -3.05 -14.40
N ALA A 368 -52.92 -2.29 -15.43
CA ALA A 368 -52.02 -1.38 -16.14
C ALA A 368 -51.38 -0.32 -15.22
N ILE A 369 -52.14 0.26 -14.28
CA ILE A 369 -51.60 1.19 -13.28
C ILE A 369 -50.53 0.51 -12.42
N LYS A 370 -50.81 -0.70 -11.93
CA LYS A 370 -49.85 -1.48 -11.13
C LYS A 370 -48.56 -1.77 -11.92
N GLU A 371 -48.66 -1.99 -13.23
CA GLU A 371 -47.51 -2.15 -14.10
C GLU A 371 -46.72 -0.85 -14.24
N ALA A 372 -47.40 0.27 -14.47
CA ALA A 372 -46.78 1.60 -14.55
C ALA A 372 -46.01 1.97 -13.27
N GLU A 373 -46.54 1.64 -12.08
CA GLU A 373 -45.87 1.89 -10.80
C GLU A 373 -44.46 1.27 -10.70
N ASN A 374 -44.20 0.20 -11.45
CA ASN A 374 -42.91 -0.49 -11.46
C ASN A 374 -41.86 0.16 -12.39
N MET A 375 -42.23 1.19 -13.15
CA MET A 375 -41.31 1.90 -14.03
C MET A 375 -40.30 2.76 -13.24
N TYR A 376 -39.07 2.81 -13.72
CA TYR A 376 -37.97 3.54 -13.11
C TYR A 376 -38.04 5.05 -13.35
N TYR A 377 -38.51 5.51 -14.50
CA TYR A 377 -38.55 6.93 -14.85
C TYR A 377 -39.88 7.58 -14.47
N PRO A 378 -39.90 8.48 -13.46
CA PRO A 378 -41.14 9.07 -12.96
C PRO A 378 -41.94 9.84 -14.01
N SER A 379 -41.27 10.51 -14.94
CA SER A 379 -41.94 11.26 -16.01
C SER A 379 -42.77 10.36 -16.92
N GLN A 380 -42.24 9.19 -17.28
CA GLN A 380 -42.93 8.22 -18.11
C GLN A 380 -44.04 7.52 -17.32
N ARG A 381 -43.72 7.06 -16.10
CA ARG A 381 -44.69 6.45 -15.18
C ARG A 381 -45.92 7.33 -14.94
N ASN A 382 -45.70 8.59 -14.56
CA ASN A 382 -46.78 9.49 -14.18
C ASN A 382 -47.70 9.78 -15.38
N LYS A 383 -47.12 9.91 -16.58
CA LYS A 383 -47.87 10.07 -17.81
C LYS A 383 -48.75 8.85 -18.10
N GLU A 384 -48.21 7.64 -18.01
CA GLU A 384 -48.99 6.40 -18.22
C GLU A 384 -50.16 6.30 -17.21
N ILE A 385 -49.91 6.60 -15.93
CA ILE A 385 -50.95 6.57 -14.89
C ILE A 385 -52.05 7.61 -15.16
N GLU A 386 -51.68 8.82 -15.57
CA GLU A 386 -52.65 9.86 -15.93
C GLU A 386 -53.51 9.43 -17.13
N ASP A 387 -52.87 8.93 -18.19
CA ASP A 387 -53.55 8.42 -19.39
C ASP A 387 -54.50 7.27 -19.04
N ILE A 388 -54.11 6.34 -18.16
CA ILE A 388 -54.97 5.22 -17.75
C ILE A 388 -56.15 5.70 -16.90
N ASN A 389 -55.92 6.63 -15.95
CA ASN A 389 -57.00 7.19 -15.13
C ASN A 389 -58.06 7.91 -15.97
N TYR A 390 -57.65 8.56 -17.05
CA TYR A 390 -58.58 9.14 -18.02
C TYR A 390 -59.53 8.07 -18.60
N TYR A 391 -59.01 6.92 -19.06
CA TYR A 391 -59.84 5.84 -19.61
C TYR A 391 -60.74 5.17 -18.56
N ILE A 392 -60.27 5.04 -17.32
CA ILE A 392 -61.10 4.57 -16.21
C ILE A 392 -62.30 5.50 -16.00
N ASN A 393 -62.07 6.81 -15.94
CA ASN A 393 -63.12 7.81 -15.75
C ASN A 393 -64.12 7.81 -16.90
N GLN A 394 -63.67 7.72 -18.15
CA GLN A 394 -64.55 7.57 -19.31
C GLN A 394 -65.42 6.32 -19.21
N THR A 395 -64.83 5.19 -18.79
CA THR A 395 -65.59 3.95 -18.60
C THR A 395 -66.65 4.07 -17.50
N TYR A 396 -66.40 4.83 -16.45
CA TYR A 396 -67.43 5.15 -15.45
C TYR A 396 -68.57 5.99 -16.01
N VAL A 397 -68.26 6.98 -16.85
CA VAL A 397 -69.27 7.82 -17.51
C VAL A 397 -70.14 6.99 -18.46
N ASP A 398 -69.55 6.09 -19.24
CA ASP A 398 -70.27 5.21 -20.17
C ASP A 398 -71.26 4.24 -19.46
N MET A 399 -71.14 4.05 -18.14
CA MET A 399 -72.04 3.20 -17.34
C MET A 399 -73.26 3.93 -16.76
N LEU A 400 -73.27 5.27 -16.78
CA LEU A 400 -74.36 6.12 -16.31
C LEU A 400 -75.40 6.34 -17.41
#